data_AF-A0A1H3IPH3-F1
#
_entry.id   AF-A0A1H3IPH3-F1
#
_cell.length_a   1.000
_cell.length_b   1.000
_cell.length_c   1.000
_cell.angle_alpha   90.00
_cell.angle_beta   90.00
_cell.angle_gamma   90.00
#
_symmetry.space_group_name_H-M   'P 1'
#
loop_
_entity.id
_entity.type
_entity.pdbx_description
1 polymer ?
#
loop_
_entity_poly.entity_id
_entity_poly.type
_entity_poly.pdbx_seq_one_letter_code
_entity_poly.pdbx_strand_id
1 'polypeptide(L)' 'MKRFIHRKAEAWLILLCAWILSGRNVHRSPVVSRRDNNQMFEIAGELEDIAQRISKNYP' A
#
# COMPACT_ATOMS: atom_id res chain seq x y z
N MET A 1 5.32 5.76 24.30
CA MET A 1 6.34 5.55 23.25
C MET A 1 6.20 4.23 22.49
N LYS A 2 6.12 3.05 23.16
CA LYS A 2 6.04 1.74 22.47
C LYS A 2 4.91 1.63 21.42
N ARG A 3 3.69 2.08 21.75
CA ARG A 3 2.55 2.11 20.81
C ARG A 3 2.74 3.09 19.63
N PHE A 4 3.43 4.21 19.86
CA PHE A 4 3.74 5.18 18.81
C PHE A 4 4.72 4.61 17.79
N ILE A 5 5.76 3.92 18.27
CA ILE A 5 6.75 3.28 17.39
C ILE A 5 6.10 2.13 16.60
N HIS A 6 5.26 1.31 17.26
CA HIS A 6 4.56 0.21 16.62
C HIS A 6 3.69 0.66 15.45
N ARG A 7 2.81 1.65 15.64
CA ARG A 7 1.93 2.15 14.57
C ARG A 7 2.71 2.79 13.41
N LYS A 8 3.86 3.42 13.69
CA LYS A 8 4.71 3.99 12.64
C LYS A 8 5.40 2.90 11.82
N ALA A 9 5.88 1.85 12.48
CA ALA A 9 6.45 0.68 11.80
C ALA A 9 5.39 -0.05 10.95
N GLU A 10 4.18 -0.24 11.49
CA GLU A 10 3.06 -0.86 10.78
C GLU A 10 2.63 -0.05 9.54
N ALA A 11 2.44 1.27 9.69
CA ALA A 11 2.15 2.15 8.56
C ALA A 11 3.26 2.12 7.49
N TRP A 12 4.53 2.04 7.91
CA TRP A 12 5.65 1.95 6.98
C TRP A 12 5.65 0.63 6.18
N LEU A 13 5.33 -0.50 6.82
CA LEU A 13 5.20 -1.79 6.13
C LEU A 13 4.06 -1.78 5.11
N ILE A 14 2.93 -1.15 5.44
CA ILE A 14 1.80 -1.01 4.52
C ILE A 14 2.17 -0.14 3.32
N LEU A 15 2.89 0.97 3.54
CA LEU A 15 3.42 1.80 2.45
C LEU A 15 4.42 1.06 1.57
N LEU A 16 5.24 0.17 2.15
CA LEU A 16 6.13 -0.69 1.36
C LEU A 16 5.33 -1.62 0.45
N CYS A 17 4.23 -2.22 0.95
CA CYS A 17 3.32 -3.02 0.13
C CYS A 17 2.68 -2.20 -0.99
N ALA A 18 2.17 -1.01 -0.70
CA ALA A 18 1.60 -0.11 -1.70
C ALA A 18 2.63 0.25 -2.78
N TRP A 19 3.86 0.57 -2.39
CA TRP A 19 4.95 0.88 -3.32
C TRP A 19 5.28 -0.30 -4.24
N ILE A 20 5.33 -1.53 -3.70
CA ILE A 20 5.56 -2.74 -4.50
C ILE A 20 4.42 -2.94 -5.52
N LEU A 21 3.16 -2.74 -5.11
CA LEU A 21 2.00 -2.88 -6.00
C LEU A 21 2.00 -1.80 -7.10
N SER A 22 2.24 -0.54 -6.74
CA SER A 22 2.34 0.58 -7.67
C SER A 22 3.51 0.42 -8.66
N GLY A 23 4.67 -0.07 -8.19
CA GLY A 23 5.82 -0.37 -9.05
C GLY A 23 5.60 -1.56 -9.99
N ARG A 24 4.63 -2.43 -9.69
CA ARG A 24 4.18 -3.52 -10.56
C ARG A 24 3.11 -3.11 -11.57
N ASN A 25 2.69 -1.84 -11.58
CA ASN A 25 1.88 -1.29 -12.67
C ASN A 25 2.74 -1.12 -13.94
N VAL A 26 3.29 -2.23 -14.43
CA VAL A 26 4.16 -2.29 -15.60
C VAL A 26 3.27 -2.14 -16.83
N HIS A 27 3.73 -1.34 -17.80
CA HIS A 27 3.09 -1.17 -19.09
C HIS A 27 3.08 -2.50 -19.85
N ARG A 28 2.00 -3.29 -19.67
CA ARG A 28 1.78 -4.65 -20.19
C ARG A 28 2.78 -5.69 -19.66
N SER A 29 2.37 -6.42 -18.62
CA SER A 29 3.02 -7.67 -18.23
C SER A 29 2.38 -8.85 -18.99
N PRO A 30 3.15 -9.81 -19.53
CA PRO A 30 2.59 -11.02 -20.14
C PRO A 30 1.97 -11.98 -19.12
N VAL A 31 2.26 -11.79 -17.82
CA VAL A 31 1.81 -12.66 -16.73
C VAL A 31 0.73 -12.03 -15.84
N VAL A 32 0.41 -10.75 -16.03
CA VAL A 32 -0.63 -10.04 -15.27
C VAL A 32 -1.67 -9.49 -16.23
N SER A 33 -2.93 -9.87 -16.05
CA SER A 33 -4.00 -9.36 -16.91
C SER A 33 -4.21 -7.86 -16.68
N ARG A 34 -4.79 -7.14 -17.65
CA ARG A 34 -5.14 -5.72 -17.46
C ARG A 34 -6.05 -5.49 -16.25
N ARG A 35 -6.95 -6.44 -15.97
CA ARG A 35 -7.85 -6.38 -14.82
C ARG A 35 -7.07 -6.44 -13.52
N ASP A 36 -6.16 -7.41 -13.40
CA ASP A 36 -5.34 -7.56 -12.21
C ASP A 36 -4.43 -6.35 -12.00
N ASN A 37 -3.88 -5.76 -13.07
CA ASN A 37 -3.10 -4.52 -12.99
C ASN A 37 -3.91 -3.35 -12.43
N ASN A 38 -5.14 -3.15 -12.92
CA ASN A 38 -6.02 -2.10 -12.42
C ASN A 38 -6.37 -2.34 -10.95
N GLN A 39 -6.67 -3.59 -10.57
CA GLN A 39 -6.95 -3.95 -9.18
C GLN A 39 -5.74 -3.72 -8.27
N MET A 40 -4.53 -4.05 -8.71
CA MET A 40 -3.31 -3.79 -7.95
C MET A 40 -3.08 -2.29 -7.72
N PHE A 41 -3.44 -1.45 -8.69
CA PHE A 41 -3.39 0.01 -8.55
C PHE A 41 -4.43 0.53 -7.55
N GLU A 42 -5.67 0.03 -7.62
CA GLU A 42 -6.72 0.38 -6.65
C GLU A 42 -6.32 -0.03 -5.23
N ILE A 43 -5.84 -1.27 -5.04
CA ILE A 43 -5.36 -1.78 -3.74
C ILE A 43 -4.21 -0.93 -3.21
N ALA A 44 -3.27 -0.50 -4.07
CA ALA A 44 -2.18 0.36 -3.63
C ALA A 44 -2.69 1.67 -3.02
N GLY A 45 -3.69 2.30 -3.63
CA GLY A 45 -4.33 3.50 -3.09
C GLY A 45 -5.02 3.24 -1.73
N GLU A 46 -5.78 2.14 -1.63
CA GLU A 46 -6.43 1.76 -0.36
C GLU A 46 -5.40 1.53 0.76
N LEU A 47 -4.26 0.91 0.45
CA LEU A 47 -3.19 0.69 1.42
C LEU A 47 -2.55 2.00 1.88
N GLU A 48 -2.36 2.97 1.00
CA GLU A 48 -1.84 4.30 1.37
C GLU A 48 -2.78 5.00 2.36
N ASP A 49 -4.09 4.94 2.12
CA ASP A 49 -5.11 5.51 3.01
C ASP A 49 -5.10 4.80 4.38
N ILE A 50 -5.05 3.48 4.40
CA ILE A 50 -4.96 2.68 5.63
C ILE A 50 -3.70 3.06 6.42
N ALA A 51 -2.55 3.15 5.76
CA ALA A 51 -1.29 3.54 6.38
C ALA A 51 -1.35 4.93 7.00
N GLN A 52 -1.97 5.90 6.32
CA GLN A 52 -2.17 7.25 6.87
C GLN A 52 -3.01 7.23 8.14
N ARG A 53 -4.13 6.49 8.16
CA ARG A 53 -4.99 6.38 9.34
C ARG A 53 -4.23 5.77 10.51
N ILE A 54 -3.52 4.67 10.30
CA ILE A 54 -2.72 4.00 11.35
C ILE A 54 -1.63 4.94 11.87
N SER A 55 -0.91 5.62 10.97
CA SER A 55 0.16 6.56 11.31
C SER A 55 -0.32 7.74 12.15
N LYS A 56 -1.55 8.22 11.89
CA LYS A 56 -2.20 9.31 12.62
C LYS A 56 -3.01 8.84 13.84
N ASN A 57 -3.08 7.52 14.09
CA ASN A 57 -3.86 6.91 15.18
C ASN A 57 -5.38 7.04 15.03
N TYR A 58 -5.88 6.86 13.79
CA TYR A 58 -7.30 6.93 13.45
C TYR A 58 -7.97 8.24 13.90
N PRO A 59 -7.51 9.42 13.42
CA PRO A 59 -8.31 10.64 13.50
C PRO A 59 -9.49 10.59 12.52
#